data_AF-A0A7I4EUB1-F1
#
_entry.id   AF-A0A7I4EUB1-F1
#
_cell.length_a   1.000
_cell.length_b   1.000
_cell.length_c   1.000
_cell.angle_alpha   90.00
_cell.angle_beta   90.00
_cell.angle_gamma   90.00
#
_symmetry.space_group_name_H-M   'P 1'
#
loop_
_entity.id
_entity.type
_entity.pdbx_description
1 polymer ?
#
loop_
_entity_poly.entity_id
_entity_poly.type
_entity_poly.pdbx_seq_one_letter_code
_entity_poly.pdbx_strand_id
1 'polypeptide(L)'
;MPKALLFSLLALSALLLVVAIDSGELEDNGRNEVALLESKRPTGRFLLQRNNPRGYYWWNECYSDNRCRRLYPGPEYRDIRCCWNTRNSLLCIDVGGEDRFNCGRCAQACNWPRSCCGGVCVNLNSNRNNCGRCGNMCGRGDRCIRGMCNYN
;
A
#
# COMPACT_ATOMS: atom_id res chain seq x y z
N MET A 1 52.03 44.07 20.48
CA MET A 1 50.95 44.16 19.47
C MET A 1 50.78 42.94 18.52
N PRO A 2 51.29 41.69 18.76
CA PRO A 2 51.03 40.56 17.83
C PRO A 2 49.92 39.58 18.25
N LYS A 3 49.47 39.57 19.51
CA LYS A 3 48.53 38.53 20.01
C LYS A 3 47.09 38.72 19.52
N ALA A 4 46.62 39.96 19.39
CA ALA A 4 45.25 40.25 18.94
C ALA A 4 45.03 39.87 17.46
N LEU A 5 46.04 40.06 16.59
CA LEU A 5 46.00 39.66 15.19
C LEU A 5 45.99 38.13 15.01
N LEU A 6 46.65 37.39 15.91
CA LEU A 6 46.65 35.93 15.87
C LEU A 6 45.27 35.35 16.21
N PHE A 7 44.57 35.91 17.19
CA PHE A 7 43.23 35.48 17.57
C PHE A 7 42.18 35.78 16.49
N SER A 8 42.27 36.93 15.82
CA SER A 8 41.35 37.25 14.72
C SER A 8 41.58 36.40 13.46
N LEU A 9 42.84 36.03 13.15
CA LEU A 9 43.15 35.09 12.08
C LEU A 9 42.62 33.67 12.36
N LEU A 10 42.74 33.19 13.60
CA LEU A 10 42.19 31.89 14.02
C LEU A 10 40.65 31.88 14.04
N ALA A 11 40.02 32.99 14.41
CA ALA A 11 38.56 33.11 14.36
C ALA A 11 38.04 33.11 12.92
N LEU A 12 38.71 33.79 11.98
CA LEU A 12 38.34 33.76 10.56
C LEU A 12 38.54 32.38 9.92
N SER A 13 39.62 31.66 10.25
CA SER A 13 39.83 30.31 9.70
C SER A 13 38.81 29.30 10.21
N ALA A 14 38.42 29.40 11.49
CA ALA A 14 37.33 28.60 12.06
C ALA A 14 35.98 28.93 11.40
N LEU A 15 35.69 30.20 11.12
CA LEU A 15 34.45 30.59 10.45
C LEU A 15 34.37 30.08 9.00
N LEU A 16 35.48 30.10 8.26
CA LEU A 16 35.57 29.53 6.92
C LEU A 16 35.39 28.00 6.93
N LEU A 17 35.92 27.30 7.93
CA LEU A 17 35.69 25.86 8.12
C LEU A 17 34.22 25.54 8.41
N VAL A 18 33.53 26.35 9.21
CA VAL A 18 32.10 26.15 9.51
C VAL A 18 31.24 26.37 8.25
N VAL A 19 31.53 27.38 7.43
CA VAL A 19 30.80 27.63 6.18
C VAL A 19 31.02 26.52 5.15
N ALA A 20 32.20 25.89 5.12
CA ALA A 20 32.50 24.80 4.18
C ALA A 20 31.73 23.49 4.48
N ILE A 21 31.21 23.30 5.70
CA ILE A 21 30.48 22.09 6.09
C ILE A 21 29.02 22.10 5.59
N ASP A 22 28.46 23.27 5.28
CA ASP A 22 27.04 23.44 4.91
C ASP A 22 26.76 23.32 3.39
N SER A 23 27.80 23.13 2.56
CA SER A 23 27.67 23.00 1.09
C SER A 23 27.88 21.58 0.56
N GLY A 24 27.84 20.58 1.46
CA GLY A 24 27.84 19.18 1.07
C GLY A 24 26.47 18.73 0.58
N GLU A 25 26.04 19.21 -0.59
CA GLU A 25 24.99 18.52 -1.36
C GLU A 25 25.52 17.11 -1.66
N LEU A 26 24.99 16.11 -0.96
CA LEU A 26 25.08 14.73 -1.40
C LEU A 26 24.34 14.64 -2.75
N GLU A 27 25.10 14.59 -3.84
CA GLU A 27 24.62 14.09 -5.12
C GLU A 27 24.19 12.63 -4.94
N ASP A 28 22.93 12.40 -4.57
CA ASP A 28 22.31 11.08 -4.66
C ASP A 28 22.07 10.74 -6.13
N ASN A 29 23.11 10.23 -6.79
CA ASN A 29 22.99 9.57 -8.08
C ASN A 29 22.46 8.13 -7.88
N GLY A 30 21.30 8.05 -7.23
CA GLY A 30 20.55 6.83 -6.93
C GLY A 30 19.86 6.30 -8.18
N ARG A 31 20.65 5.62 -9.01
CA ARG A 31 20.19 4.79 -10.12
C ARG A 31 19.16 3.76 -9.61
N ASN A 32 18.08 3.58 -10.36
CA ASN A 32 17.03 2.59 -10.13
C ASN A 32 17.58 1.21 -9.71
N GLU A 33 17.41 0.84 -8.45
CA GLU A 33 17.27 -0.55 -8.05
C GLU A 33 15.95 -0.69 -7.30
N VAL A 34 14.92 -1.14 -8.03
CA VAL A 34 13.71 -1.70 -7.44
C VAL A 34 14.13 -2.99 -6.76
N ALA A 35 14.63 -2.88 -5.53
CA ALA A 35 14.87 -4.01 -4.67
C ALA A 35 13.51 -4.62 -4.34
N LEU A 36 13.15 -5.69 -5.05
CA LEU A 36 12.09 -6.63 -4.71
C LEU A 36 12.43 -7.33 -3.40
N LEU A 37 12.34 -6.60 -2.28
CA LEU A 37 12.19 -7.20 -0.97
C LEU A 37 10.70 -7.42 -0.75
N GLU A 38 10.22 -8.56 -1.21
CA GLU A 38 8.94 -9.10 -0.75
C GLU A 38 8.98 -9.19 0.78
N SER A 39 8.33 -8.23 1.44
CA SER A 39 8.11 -8.26 2.88
C SER A 39 7.24 -9.48 3.21
N LYS A 40 7.88 -10.61 3.55
CA LYS A 40 7.25 -11.80 4.12
C LYS A 40 6.85 -11.60 5.60
N ARG A 41 6.48 -10.38 6.01
CA ARG A 41 5.93 -10.12 7.35
C ARG A 41 4.48 -9.69 7.19
N PRO A 42 3.54 -10.28 7.96
CA PRO A 42 2.17 -9.83 7.95
C PRO A 42 2.17 -8.44 8.59
N THR A 43 2.16 -7.40 7.75
CA THR A 43 1.87 -6.05 8.21
C THR A 43 0.49 -6.10 8.84
N GLY A 44 0.43 -5.96 10.17
CA GLY A 44 -0.85 -5.85 10.86
C GLY A 44 -1.70 -4.79 10.16
N ARG A 45 -3.01 -5.02 10.11
CA ARG A 45 -4.00 -4.18 9.41
C ARG A 45 -3.84 -2.67 9.70
N PHE A 46 -3.25 -2.33 10.85
CA PHE A 46 -3.05 -0.97 11.35
C PHE A 46 -1.73 -0.30 10.92
N LEU A 47 -0.75 -1.02 10.34
CA LEU A 47 0.58 -0.47 10.01
C LEU A 47 0.86 -0.32 8.50
N LEU A 48 -0.08 -0.66 7.62
CA LEU A 48 0.00 -0.32 6.19
C LEU A 48 -0.46 1.11 5.87
N GLN A 49 -0.63 1.96 6.89
CA GLN A 49 -1.07 3.34 6.69
C GLN A 49 0.10 4.33 6.68
N ARG A 50 1.17 4.01 5.95
CA ARG A 50 2.09 5.03 5.45
C ARG A 50 1.69 5.33 4.01
N ASN A 51 0.92 6.40 3.85
CA ASN A 51 0.61 7.09 2.60
C ASN A 51 -0.18 6.32 1.54
N ASN A 52 -1.29 5.69 1.92
CA ASN A 52 -2.41 5.63 0.99
C ASN A 52 -3.77 5.67 1.70
N PRO A 53 -4.40 6.84 1.90
CA PRO A 53 -5.72 6.93 2.54
C PRO A 53 -6.84 6.35 1.66
N ARG A 54 -6.54 5.92 0.43
CA ARG A 54 -7.52 5.60 -0.60
C ARG A 54 -6.90 4.64 -1.60
N GLY A 55 -7.23 3.36 -1.53
CA GLY A 55 -7.05 2.43 -2.67
C GLY A 55 -7.90 2.81 -3.90
N TYR A 56 -8.10 4.11 -4.14
CA TYR A 56 -8.80 4.67 -5.27
C TYR A 56 -7.76 5.00 -6.34
N TYR A 57 -7.90 4.31 -7.46
CA TYR A 57 -7.32 4.70 -8.72
C TYR A 57 -7.69 6.16 -9.02
N TRP A 58 -6.78 6.89 -9.65
CA TRP A 58 -6.83 8.33 -9.77
C TRP A 58 -7.97 8.91 -10.62
N TRP A 59 -8.94 8.12 -11.08
CA TRP A 59 -10.15 8.59 -11.77
C TRP A 59 -11.29 7.58 -11.54
N ASN A 60 -12.28 7.95 -10.71
CA ASN A 60 -13.33 7.05 -10.22
C ASN A 60 -14.66 7.21 -10.96
N GLU A 61 -14.66 7.90 -12.10
CA GLU A 61 -15.90 8.19 -12.82
C GLU A 61 -16.26 7.01 -13.71
N CYS A 62 -17.48 6.51 -13.49
CA CYS A 62 -18.08 5.61 -14.46
C CYS A 62 -18.50 6.41 -15.69
N TYR A 63 -18.09 5.95 -16.88
CA TYR A 63 -18.50 6.57 -18.13
C TYR A 63 -19.97 6.25 -18.45
N SER A 64 -20.56 7.04 -19.34
CA SER A 64 -21.96 6.90 -19.77
C SER A 64 -22.31 5.54 -20.38
N ASP A 65 -21.30 4.76 -20.78
CA ASP A 65 -21.43 3.41 -21.31
C ASP A 65 -21.23 2.30 -20.25
N ASN A 66 -21.32 2.66 -18.95
CA ASN A 66 -21.09 1.76 -17.81
C ASN A 66 -19.71 1.10 -17.78
N ARG A 67 -18.71 1.71 -18.42
CA ARG A 67 -17.32 1.22 -18.35
C ARG A 67 -16.52 1.99 -17.32
N CYS A 68 -15.57 1.29 -16.74
CA CYS A 68 -14.51 1.86 -15.92
C CYS A 68 -13.22 1.88 -16.74
N ARG A 69 -12.67 3.08 -17.02
CA ARG A 69 -11.40 3.19 -17.73
C ARG A 69 -10.26 2.90 -16.76
N ARG A 70 -9.60 1.77 -16.97
CA ARG A 70 -8.37 1.44 -16.26
C ARG A 70 -7.24 2.32 -16.80
N LEU A 71 -6.74 3.23 -15.97
CA LEU A 71 -5.63 4.11 -16.35
C LEU A 71 -4.25 3.55 -16.02
N TYR A 72 -4.20 2.51 -15.17
CA TYR A 72 -2.96 1.81 -14.84
C TYR A 72 -3.18 0.29 -14.84
N PRO A 73 -2.24 -0.50 -15.36
CA PRO A 73 -2.28 -1.95 -15.23
C PRO A 73 -2.29 -2.31 -13.75
N GLY A 74 -3.39 -2.89 -13.29
CA GLY A 74 -3.53 -3.47 -11.95
C GLY A 74 -3.27 -4.98 -12.00
N PRO A 75 -3.22 -5.66 -10.84
CA PRO A 75 -3.05 -7.11 -10.81
C PRO A 75 -4.16 -7.80 -11.61
N GLU A 76 -3.82 -8.91 -12.27
CA GLU A 76 -4.59 -9.54 -13.36
C GLU A 76 -6.00 -10.06 -13.03
N TYR A 77 -6.53 -9.86 -11.82
CA TYR A 77 -7.82 -10.43 -11.40
C TYR A 77 -8.64 -9.49 -10.51
N ARG A 78 -8.91 -8.28 -10.99
CA ARG A 78 -9.85 -7.33 -10.35
C ARG A 78 -11.04 -7.08 -11.26
N ASP A 79 -12.21 -7.54 -10.82
CA ASP A 79 -13.51 -7.27 -11.45
C ASP A 79 -13.94 -5.85 -11.04
N ILE A 80 -13.79 -4.87 -11.93
CA ILE A 80 -14.13 -3.47 -11.67
C ILE A 80 -15.46 -3.15 -12.33
N ARG A 81 -16.40 -2.60 -11.55
CA ARG A 81 -17.74 -2.27 -12.00
C ARG A 81 -18.16 -0.89 -11.57
N CYS A 82 -19.07 -0.31 -12.33
CA CYS A 82 -19.78 0.89 -11.94
C CYS A 82 -20.81 0.57 -10.86
N CYS A 83 -20.63 1.16 -9.68
CA CYS A 83 -21.50 0.98 -8.53
C CYS A 83 -22.04 2.33 -8.04
N TRP A 84 -23.33 2.36 -7.74
CA TRP A 84 -23.96 3.53 -7.14
C TRP A 84 -23.46 3.72 -5.72
N ASN A 85 -23.14 4.96 -5.38
CA ASN A 85 -22.88 5.36 -4.01
C ASN A 85 -24.09 6.07 -3.39
N THR A 86 -24.00 6.38 -2.10
CA THR A 86 -25.06 7.07 -1.34
C THR A 86 -25.28 8.54 -1.73
N ARG A 87 -24.42 9.11 -2.58
CA ARG A 87 -24.53 10.48 -3.10
C ARG A 87 -25.15 10.52 -4.50
N ASN A 88 -25.80 9.43 -4.92
CA ASN A 88 -26.35 9.30 -6.27
C ASN A 88 -25.27 9.58 -7.34
N SER A 89 -24.07 9.05 -7.13
CA SER A 89 -22.97 9.12 -8.08
C SER A 89 -22.50 7.71 -8.42
N LEU A 90 -22.21 7.48 -9.69
CA LEU A 90 -21.75 6.20 -10.19
C LEU A 90 -20.23 6.16 -10.16
N LEU A 91 -19.67 5.29 -9.31
CA LEU A 91 -18.23 5.18 -9.11
C LEU A 91 -17.71 3.81 -9.55
N CYS A 92 -16.48 3.79 -10.05
CA CYS A 92 -15.78 2.53 -10.31
C CYS A 92 -15.30 1.88 -9.02
N ILE A 93 -15.83 0.70 -8.72
CA ILE A 93 -15.53 -0.09 -7.53
C ILE A 93 -14.96 -1.45 -7.95
N ASP A 94 -13.90 -1.87 -7.26
CA ASP A 94 -13.33 -3.22 -7.39
C ASP A 94 -14.19 -4.22 -6.62
N VAL A 95 -15.04 -4.95 -7.34
CA VAL A 95 -15.88 -5.99 -6.76
C VAL A 95 -15.17 -7.34 -6.63
N GLY A 96 -13.99 -7.47 -7.23
CA GLY A 96 -13.16 -8.67 -7.13
C GLY A 96 -12.17 -8.63 -5.94
N GLY A 97 -11.87 -7.44 -5.43
CA GLY A 97 -10.85 -7.20 -4.41
C GLY A 97 -11.32 -7.46 -2.98
N GLU A 98 -10.61 -6.86 -2.02
CA GLU A 98 -10.86 -7.04 -0.57
C GLU A 98 -11.98 -6.13 -0.01
N ASP A 99 -12.75 -5.46 -0.88
CA ASP A 99 -13.88 -4.65 -0.45
C ASP A 99 -14.99 -5.55 0.09
N ARG A 100 -15.16 -5.50 1.40
CA ARG A 100 -16.18 -6.26 2.11
C ARG A 100 -17.59 -5.85 1.73
N PHE A 101 -17.83 -4.63 1.25
CA PHE A 101 -19.18 -4.11 0.99
C PHE A 101 -19.64 -4.32 -0.46
N ASN A 102 -18.73 -4.66 -1.37
CA ASN A 102 -19.00 -4.78 -2.79
C ASN A 102 -18.43 -6.08 -3.36
N CYS A 103 -18.78 -7.25 -2.83
CA CYS A 103 -18.15 -8.51 -3.23
C CYS A 103 -18.86 -9.22 -4.39
N GLY A 104 -18.20 -9.35 -5.54
CA GLY A 104 -18.71 -9.95 -6.77
C GLY A 104 -19.75 -9.10 -7.49
N ARG A 105 -20.38 -8.14 -6.79
CA ARG A 105 -21.29 -7.12 -7.31
C ARG A 105 -21.42 -5.97 -6.32
N CYS A 106 -21.98 -4.86 -6.78
CA CYS A 106 -22.23 -3.67 -5.96
C CYS A 106 -23.17 -3.98 -4.79
N ALA A 107 -22.90 -3.35 -3.64
CA ALA A 107 -23.69 -3.47 -2.40
C ALA A 107 -23.83 -4.91 -1.86
N GLN A 108 -23.05 -5.86 -2.36
CA GLN A 108 -23.01 -7.22 -1.83
C GLN A 108 -22.01 -7.30 -0.68
N ALA A 109 -22.50 -7.13 0.53
CA ALA A 109 -21.65 -7.21 1.70
C ALA A 109 -21.31 -8.67 2.08
N CYS A 110 -20.06 -8.93 2.42
CA CYS A 110 -19.69 -10.15 3.13
C CYS A 110 -20.07 -10.04 4.61
N ASN A 111 -20.75 -11.07 5.13
CA ASN A 111 -21.05 -11.18 6.56
C ASN A 111 -19.77 -11.30 7.38
N TRP A 112 -19.75 -10.73 8.59
CA TRP A 112 -18.61 -10.86 9.49
C TRP A 112 -18.45 -12.35 9.88
N PRO A 113 -17.23 -12.93 9.91
CA PRO A 113 -15.88 -12.36 9.74
C PRO A 113 -15.29 -12.52 8.33
N ARG A 114 -16.12 -12.65 7.30
CA ARG A 114 -15.66 -12.93 5.94
C ARG A 114 -15.13 -11.67 5.26
N SER A 115 -14.18 -11.88 4.36
CA SER A 115 -13.62 -10.86 3.45
C SER A 115 -13.95 -11.24 2.01
N CYS A 116 -13.98 -10.26 1.12
CA CYS A 116 -14.11 -10.55 -0.30
C CYS A 116 -12.76 -10.98 -0.87
N CYS A 117 -12.71 -12.10 -1.59
CA CYS A 117 -11.54 -12.56 -2.33
C CYS A 117 -11.99 -13.07 -3.69
N GLY A 118 -11.56 -12.42 -4.76
CA GLY A 118 -11.93 -12.80 -6.13
C GLY A 118 -13.44 -12.74 -6.38
N GLY A 119 -14.13 -11.78 -5.75
CA GLY A 119 -15.59 -11.63 -5.86
C GLY A 119 -16.39 -12.65 -5.05
N VAL A 120 -15.76 -13.46 -4.21
CA VAL A 120 -16.41 -14.41 -3.32
C VAL A 120 -16.08 -14.09 -1.87
N CYS A 121 -17.10 -14.09 -1.02
CA CYS A 121 -16.88 -13.94 0.41
C CYS A 121 -16.20 -15.20 0.96
N VAL A 122 -15.04 -15.07 1.60
CA VAL A 122 -14.30 -16.19 2.22
C VAL A 122 -13.95 -15.87 3.67
N ASN A 123 -13.85 -16.90 4.51
CA ASN A 123 -13.38 -16.74 5.88
C ASN A 123 -11.86 -16.87 5.95
N LEU A 124 -11.15 -15.75 6.06
CA LEU A 124 -9.69 -15.72 6.11
C LEU A 124 -9.10 -16.46 7.33
N ASN A 125 -9.91 -16.73 8.36
CA ASN A 125 -9.43 -17.40 9.57
C ASN A 125 -9.34 -18.92 9.47
N SER A 126 -9.94 -19.50 8.42
CA SER A 126 -10.08 -20.95 8.26
C SER A 126 -9.93 -21.45 6.83
N ASN A 127 -10.03 -20.56 5.83
CA ASN A 127 -9.86 -20.93 4.44
C ASN A 127 -8.37 -21.15 4.13
N ARG A 128 -8.00 -22.41 3.84
CA ARG A 128 -6.63 -22.80 3.53
C ARG A 128 -6.00 -22.07 2.33
N ASN A 129 -6.81 -21.67 1.36
CA ASN A 129 -6.34 -21.00 0.13
C ASN A 129 -6.30 -19.46 0.26
N ASN A 130 -6.82 -18.92 1.37
CA ASN A 130 -6.92 -17.49 1.63
C ASN A 130 -6.63 -17.19 3.11
N CYS A 131 -5.63 -17.85 3.68
CA CYS A 131 -5.40 -17.79 5.12
C CYS A 131 -4.80 -16.45 5.52
N GLY A 132 -5.49 -15.68 6.38
CA GLY A 132 -5.07 -14.35 6.83
C GLY A 132 -5.21 -13.23 5.79
N ARG A 133 -5.10 -13.52 4.48
CA ARG A 133 -5.34 -12.60 3.36
C ARG A 133 -5.74 -13.37 2.09
N CYS A 134 -6.34 -12.68 1.11
CA CYS A 134 -6.71 -13.29 -0.16
C CYS A 134 -5.49 -13.86 -0.90
N GLY A 135 -5.65 -15.04 -1.51
CA GLY A 135 -4.60 -15.73 -2.26
C GLY A 135 -3.46 -16.32 -1.43
N ASN A 136 -3.46 -16.18 -0.10
CA ASN A 136 -2.44 -16.78 0.76
C ASN A 136 -2.78 -18.25 1.05
N MET A 137 -2.26 -19.15 0.23
CA MET A 137 -2.43 -20.59 0.39
C MET A 137 -1.43 -21.17 1.39
N CYS A 138 -1.91 -21.94 2.38
CA CYS A 138 -1.03 -22.65 3.30
C CYS A 138 -0.31 -23.83 2.61
N GLY A 139 0.86 -24.20 3.15
CA GLY A 139 1.68 -25.31 2.68
C GLY A 139 0.94 -26.65 2.70
N ARG A 140 1.45 -27.65 1.97
CA ARG A 140 0.82 -28.98 1.87
C ARG A 140 0.78 -29.63 3.26
N GLY A 141 -0.42 -29.98 3.72
CA GLY A 141 -0.65 -30.54 5.06
C GLY A 141 -1.05 -29.51 6.12
N ASP A 142 -0.72 -28.23 5.89
CA ASP A 142 -0.98 -27.17 6.85
C ASP A 142 -2.46 -26.77 6.87
N ARG A 143 -2.97 -26.47 8.06
CA ARG A 143 -4.29 -25.91 8.29
C ARG A 143 -4.20 -24.39 8.43
N CYS A 144 -5.28 -23.72 8.04
CA CYS A 144 -5.49 -22.33 8.41
C CYS A 144 -6.24 -22.31 9.75
N ILE A 145 -5.59 -21.81 10.80
CA ILE A 145 -6.20 -21.67 12.12
C ILE A 145 -5.99 -20.23 12.57
N ARG A 146 -7.08 -19.52 12.88
CA ARG A 146 -7.08 -18.11 13.30
C ARG A 146 -6.33 -17.19 12.33
N GLY A 147 -6.37 -17.51 11.04
CA GLY A 147 -5.73 -16.72 9.98
C GLY A 147 -4.23 -16.96 9.84
N MET A 148 -3.69 -18.01 10.46
CA MET A 148 -2.29 -18.39 10.38
C MET A 148 -2.15 -19.80 9.79
N CYS A 149 -1.21 -19.95 8.86
CA CYS A 149 -0.73 -21.26 8.43
C CYS A 149 0.26 -21.80 9.47
N ASN A 150 0.33 -23.12 9.65
CA ASN A 150 1.25 -23.76 10.62
C ASN A 150 1.02 -23.38 12.09
N TYR A 151 -0.21 -23.00 12.44
CA TYR A 151 -0.58 -22.79 13.84
C TYR A 151 -0.89 -24.15 14.49
N ASN A 152 0.11 -24.71 15.16
CA ASN A 152 0.00 -25.95 15.95
C ASN A 152 -0.17 -25.64 17.43
#